data_AF-A0A0L1IIS4-F1
#
_entry.id   AF-A0A0L1IIS4-F1
#
_cell.length_a   1.000
_cell.length_b   1.000
_cell.length_c   1.000
_cell.angle_alpha   90.00
_cell.angle_beta   90.00
_cell.angle_gamma   90.00
#
_symmetry.space_group_name_H-M   'P 1'
#
loop_
_entity.id
_entity.type
_entity.pdbx_description
1 polymer ?
#
loop_
_entity_poly.entity_id
_entity_poly.type
_entity_poly.pdbx_seq_one_letter_code
_entity_poly.pdbx_strand_id
1 'polypeptide(L)'
;MKWEQFEKKALEFLKNNFSHPNNFSLEGKSNSNTSDILYKDHTNKFYIEVKMPISQSGQFVLNEDKQNKKFIYSDKNKSKLNEFSEEILTYMNGNFSFFSEYKKTKAEISLDKQIFYNWIINYYENKNVKFIITLYESKYIIFPIYKLSSYFNVFAIYREKQSGSRRLSIKNLDDFKKALQENQIKYTFEDVDIRSEQDLDNLVIRSENNRYLLKWKDDRYDIRHLSNIRNSNVIFSLKLFKKLDENMLKEDSKHFEDTLKKIA
;
A
#
# COMPACT_ATOMS: atom_id res chain seq x y z
N MET A 1 -3.66 8.69 13.64
CA MET A 1 -4.66 8.85 12.56
C MET A 1 -4.57 7.65 11.63
N LYS A 2 -5.69 7.06 11.20
CA LYS A 2 -5.68 5.96 10.21
C LYS A 2 -5.33 6.51 8.81
N TRP A 3 -4.73 5.69 7.95
CA TRP A 3 -4.32 6.10 6.59
C TRP A 3 -5.51 6.60 5.76
N GLU A 4 -6.67 5.96 5.84
CA GLU A 4 -7.90 6.39 5.13
C GLU A 4 -8.36 7.80 5.56
N GLN A 5 -8.17 8.15 6.83
CA GLN A 5 -8.49 9.50 7.32
C GLN A 5 -7.44 10.51 6.85
N PHE A 6 -6.18 10.08 6.72
CA PHE A 6 -5.10 10.92 6.18
C PHE A 6 -5.38 11.28 4.72
N GLU A 7 -5.80 10.32 3.90
CA GLU A 7 -6.21 10.54 2.50
C GLU A 7 -7.37 11.51 2.36
N LYS A 8 -8.42 11.33 3.18
CA LYS A 8 -9.56 12.26 3.18
C LYS A 8 -9.15 13.69 3.52
N LYS A 9 -8.29 13.87 4.53
CA LYS A 9 -7.78 15.20 4.90
C LYS A 9 -6.87 15.80 3.83
N ALA A 10 -6.08 14.98 3.13
CA ALA A 10 -5.28 15.44 2.00
C ALA A 10 -6.18 15.92 0.84
N LEU A 11 -7.27 15.20 0.56
CA LEU A 11 -8.27 15.65 -0.42
C LEU A 11 -8.97 16.95 0.00
N GLU A 12 -9.39 17.06 1.26
CA GLU A 12 -9.99 18.29 1.80
C GLU A 12 -9.03 19.47 1.68
N PHE A 13 -7.76 19.28 2.00
CA PHE A 13 -6.73 20.29 1.78
C PHE A 13 -6.68 20.74 0.31
N LEU A 14 -6.63 19.79 -0.64
CA LEU A 14 -6.60 20.12 -2.07
C LEU A 14 -7.84 20.94 -2.48
N LYS A 15 -9.03 20.50 -2.08
CA LYS A 15 -10.29 21.19 -2.41
C LYS A 15 -10.39 22.59 -1.82
N ASN A 16 -9.82 22.80 -0.64
CA ASN A 16 -9.91 24.10 0.04
C ASN A 16 -8.84 25.10 -0.41
N ASN A 17 -7.74 24.64 -1.01
CA ASN A 17 -6.58 25.49 -1.31
C ASN A 17 -6.34 25.72 -2.81
N PHE A 18 -6.98 24.95 -3.70
CA PHE A 18 -6.78 25.08 -5.15
C PHE A 18 -8.11 25.30 -5.89
N SER A 19 -8.02 25.96 -7.04
CA SER A 19 -9.18 26.21 -7.92
C SER A 19 -9.81 24.91 -8.41
N HIS A 20 -11.11 24.95 -8.71
CA HIS A 20 -11.89 23.81 -9.21
C HIS A 20 -11.89 22.58 -8.28
N PRO A 21 -12.40 22.70 -7.03
CA PRO A 21 -12.43 21.61 -6.06
C PRO A 21 -13.13 20.33 -6.57
N ASN A 22 -14.04 20.47 -7.53
CA ASN A 22 -14.76 19.35 -8.12
C ASN A 22 -13.90 18.46 -9.02
N ASN A 23 -12.70 18.93 -9.42
CA ASN A 23 -11.78 18.17 -10.25
C ASN A 23 -10.98 17.12 -9.43
N PHE A 24 -11.04 17.18 -8.10
CA PHE A 24 -10.38 16.24 -7.21
C PHE A 24 -11.36 15.19 -6.66
N SER A 25 -11.06 13.91 -6.85
CA SER A 25 -11.80 12.78 -6.26
C SER A 25 -10.89 11.78 -5.57
N LEU A 26 -11.37 11.20 -4.46
CA LEU A 26 -10.69 10.09 -3.79
C LEU A 26 -10.96 8.80 -4.58
N GLU A 27 -9.89 8.11 -4.96
CA GLU A 27 -9.88 6.83 -5.68
C GLU A 27 -9.06 5.82 -4.87
N GLY A 28 -8.79 4.63 -5.43
CA GLY A 28 -7.91 3.64 -4.81
C GLY A 28 -8.53 2.91 -3.63
N LYS A 29 -8.78 3.58 -2.50
CA LYS A 29 -9.17 2.96 -1.22
C LYS A 29 -8.30 1.73 -0.96
N SER A 30 -8.88 0.53 -0.81
CA SER A 30 -8.13 -0.72 -0.63
C SER A 30 -7.63 -1.35 -1.94
N ASN A 31 -7.99 -0.80 -3.11
CA ASN A 31 -7.55 -1.27 -4.42
C ASN A 31 -6.18 -0.67 -4.77
N SER A 32 -5.13 -1.47 -4.60
CA SER A 32 -3.75 -1.07 -4.88
C SER A 32 -3.43 -0.80 -6.36
N ASN A 33 -4.36 -1.07 -7.28
CA ASN A 33 -4.14 -0.84 -8.72
C ASN A 33 -4.37 0.63 -9.13
N THR A 34 -5.00 1.42 -8.27
CA THR A 34 -5.31 2.83 -8.52
C THR A 34 -4.69 3.66 -7.40
N SER A 35 -4.21 4.85 -7.73
CA SER A 35 -3.68 5.80 -6.75
C SER A 35 -4.78 6.56 -6.02
N ASP A 36 -4.41 7.27 -4.97
CA ASP A 36 -5.35 7.70 -3.93
C ASP A 36 -6.24 8.87 -4.35
N ILE A 37 -5.71 9.85 -5.10
CA ILE A 37 -6.47 11.02 -5.53
C ILE A 37 -6.36 11.19 -7.03
N LEU A 38 -7.50 11.30 -7.72
CA LEU A 38 -7.56 11.66 -9.13
C LEU A 38 -7.79 13.16 -9.26
N TYR A 39 -6.97 13.81 -10.09
CA TYR A 39 -7.30 15.10 -10.68
C TYR A 39 -7.77 14.89 -12.12
N LYS A 40 -8.94 15.44 -12.45
CA LYS A 40 -9.49 15.39 -13.79
C LYS A 40 -10.27 16.66 -14.13
N ASP A 41 -9.89 17.29 -15.23
CA ASP A 41 -10.61 18.39 -15.86
C ASP A 41 -11.00 17.99 -17.31
N HIS A 42 -11.25 18.97 -18.18
CA HIS A 42 -11.62 18.71 -19.58
C HIS A 42 -10.46 18.24 -20.47
N THR A 43 -9.22 18.48 -20.05
CA THR A 43 -8.00 18.43 -20.88
C THR A 43 -6.94 17.53 -20.26
N ASN A 44 -7.07 17.20 -18.97
CA ASN A 44 -6.15 16.43 -18.17
C ASN A 44 -6.80 15.34 -17.36
N LYS A 45 -5.97 14.34 -17.11
CA LYS A 45 -6.21 13.32 -16.12
C LYS A 45 -4.88 12.87 -15.54
N PHE A 46 -4.69 13.00 -14.23
CA PHE A 46 -3.53 12.45 -13.53
C PHE A 46 -3.85 12.12 -12.08
N TYR A 47 -3.02 11.30 -11.45
CA TYR A 47 -3.15 10.95 -10.05
C TYR A 47 -2.15 11.69 -9.17
N ILE A 48 -2.56 11.86 -7.91
CA ILE A 48 -1.75 12.31 -6.80
C ILE A 48 -1.75 11.17 -5.78
N GLU A 49 -0.56 10.68 -5.44
CA GLU A 49 -0.40 9.65 -4.42
C GLU A 49 -0.27 10.31 -3.04
N VAL A 50 -1.00 9.80 -2.06
CA VAL A 50 -0.95 10.29 -0.68
C VAL A 50 0.04 9.43 0.10
N LYS A 51 1.04 10.06 0.71
CA LYS A 51 1.98 9.37 1.60
C LYS A 51 1.95 9.96 2.99
N MET A 52 1.81 9.09 3.99
CA MET A 52 2.14 9.46 5.35
C MET A 52 3.66 9.62 5.50
N PRO A 53 4.15 10.42 6.46
CA PRO A 53 5.58 10.66 6.67
C PRO A 53 6.42 9.38 6.84
N ILE A 54 5.80 8.31 7.33
CA ILE A 54 6.37 6.97 7.34
C ILE A 54 5.34 6.05 6.67
N SER A 55 5.69 5.47 5.52
CA SER A 55 4.74 4.69 4.72
C SER A 55 5.45 3.65 3.84
N GLN A 56 4.68 2.69 3.33
CA GLN A 56 5.15 1.75 2.29
C GLN A 56 4.88 2.33 0.90
N SER A 57 5.72 1.96 -0.08
CA SER A 57 5.69 2.58 -1.41
C SER A 57 5.95 1.57 -2.52
N GLY A 58 4.98 0.70 -2.75
CA GLY A 58 5.05 -0.36 -3.75
C GLY A 58 5.78 -1.62 -3.26
N GLN A 59 5.54 -2.71 -3.98
CA GLN A 59 6.12 -4.03 -3.74
C GLN A 59 6.04 -4.89 -5.01
N PHE A 60 6.90 -5.89 -5.12
CA PHE A 60 6.79 -6.95 -6.10
C PHE A 60 7.15 -8.31 -5.50
N VAL A 61 6.47 -9.35 -5.95
CA VAL A 61 6.62 -10.73 -5.47
C VAL A 61 7.73 -11.43 -6.23
N LEU A 62 8.55 -12.18 -5.49
CA LEU A 62 9.55 -13.09 -6.03
C LEU A 62 9.24 -14.52 -5.60
N ASN A 63 9.36 -15.44 -6.55
CA ASN A 63 9.26 -16.87 -6.32
C ASN A 63 10.67 -17.45 -6.16
N GLU A 64 10.85 -18.34 -5.21
CA GLU A 64 12.14 -19.02 -5.01
C GLU A 64 12.22 -20.28 -5.87
N ASP A 65 13.27 -20.34 -6.70
CA ASP A 65 13.74 -21.55 -7.34
C ASP A 65 14.93 -22.09 -6.53
N LYS A 66 14.62 -23.01 -5.61
CA LYS A 66 15.61 -23.63 -4.73
C LYS A 66 16.58 -24.53 -5.47
N GLN A 67 16.17 -25.11 -6.59
CA GLN A 67 17.01 -26.00 -7.38
C GLN A 67 18.13 -25.21 -8.05
N ASN A 68 17.78 -24.08 -8.67
CA ASN A 68 18.74 -23.22 -9.35
C ASN A 68 19.33 -22.12 -8.46
N LYS A 69 18.91 -22.05 -7.19
CA LYS A 69 19.30 -21.03 -6.19
C LYS A 69 19.09 -19.61 -6.71
N LYS A 70 17.90 -19.34 -7.25
CA LYS A 70 17.52 -18.04 -7.81
C LYS A 70 16.13 -17.61 -7.38
N PHE A 71 15.91 -16.32 -7.36
CA PHE A 71 14.62 -15.67 -7.29
C PHE A 71 14.14 -15.36 -8.72
N ILE A 72 12.86 -15.62 -8.94
CA ILE A 72 12.17 -15.41 -10.20
C ILE A 72 11.09 -14.35 -9.97
N TYR A 73 11.03 -13.34 -10.84
CA TYR A 73 9.97 -12.34 -10.80
C TYR A 73 8.62 -13.00 -11.06
N SER A 74 7.64 -12.80 -10.17
CA SER A 74 6.33 -13.43 -10.35
C SER A 74 5.59 -12.83 -11.55
N ASP A 75 5.10 -13.70 -12.42
CA ASP A 75 4.14 -13.44 -13.50
C ASP A 75 2.82 -12.81 -13.03
N LYS A 76 2.47 -12.99 -11.75
CA LYS A 76 1.28 -12.43 -11.11
C LYS A 76 1.47 -11.01 -10.59
N ASN A 77 2.68 -10.45 -10.69
CA ASN A 77 2.92 -9.05 -10.35
C ASN A 77 2.08 -8.12 -11.24
N LYS A 78 1.67 -7.00 -10.66
CA LYS A 78 0.88 -5.98 -11.37
C LYS A 78 1.76 -4.95 -12.09
N SER A 79 3.00 -4.80 -11.62
CA SER A 79 4.06 -4.10 -12.34
C SER A 79 4.78 -5.08 -13.26
N LYS A 80 5.19 -4.59 -14.43
CA LYS A 80 6.13 -5.32 -15.29
C LYS A 80 7.51 -5.31 -14.66
N LEU A 81 8.32 -6.31 -15.02
CA LEU A 81 9.75 -6.29 -14.77
C LEU A 81 10.35 -5.07 -15.51
N ASN A 82 11.21 -4.34 -14.82
CA ASN A 82 11.97 -3.19 -15.34
C ASN A 82 13.44 -3.32 -14.93
N GLU A 83 14.31 -2.48 -15.47
CA GLU A 83 15.76 -2.51 -15.21
C GLU A 83 16.09 -2.46 -13.70
N PHE A 84 15.38 -1.62 -12.93
CA PHE A 84 15.60 -1.51 -11.48
C PHE A 84 15.20 -2.79 -10.72
N SER A 85 14.15 -3.48 -11.19
CA SER A 85 13.76 -4.79 -10.66
C SER A 85 14.82 -5.84 -10.98
N GLU A 86 15.41 -5.80 -12.18
CA GLU A 86 16.48 -6.70 -12.62
C GLU A 86 17.76 -6.51 -11.81
N GLU A 87 18.14 -5.27 -11.51
CA GLU A 87 19.27 -4.96 -10.62
C GLU A 87 19.06 -5.54 -9.22
N ILE A 88 17.86 -5.36 -8.65
CA ILE A 88 17.50 -5.94 -7.35
C ILE A 88 17.54 -7.47 -7.41
N LEU A 89 16.97 -8.09 -8.45
CA LEU A 89 17.02 -9.54 -8.64
C LEU A 89 18.44 -10.05 -8.74
N THR A 90 19.30 -9.37 -9.51
CA THR A 90 20.69 -9.74 -9.72
C THR A 90 21.45 -9.75 -8.40
N TYR A 91 21.31 -8.68 -7.62
CA TYR A 91 21.89 -8.58 -6.28
C TYR A 91 21.38 -9.67 -5.34
N MET A 92 20.06 -9.90 -5.31
CA MET A 92 19.48 -10.93 -4.45
C MET A 92 19.90 -12.34 -4.86
N ASN A 93 20.03 -12.62 -6.16
CA ASN A 93 20.50 -13.90 -6.67
C ASN A 93 21.97 -14.17 -6.35
N GLY A 94 22.82 -13.13 -6.37
CA GLY A 94 24.19 -13.22 -5.88
C GLY A 94 24.28 -13.55 -4.37
N ASN A 95 23.20 -13.31 -3.62
CA ASN A 95 23.10 -13.50 -2.17
C ASN A 95 21.94 -14.45 -1.79
N PHE A 96 21.63 -15.42 -2.65
CA PHE A 96 20.40 -16.23 -2.54
C PHE A 96 20.19 -16.87 -1.16
N SER A 97 21.23 -17.49 -0.59
CA SER A 97 21.15 -18.19 0.70
C SER A 97 20.70 -17.25 1.82
N PHE A 98 21.28 -16.05 1.89
CA PHE A 98 20.92 -15.03 2.89
C PHE A 98 19.44 -14.66 2.77
N PHE A 99 18.99 -14.27 1.57
CA PHE A 99 17.60 -13.84 1.38
C PHE A 99 16.59 -14.97 1.58
N SER A 100 16.93 -16.21 1.20
CA SER A 100 16.08 -17.38 1.41
C SER A 100 15.91 -17.71 2.90
N GLU A 101 16.96 -17.54 3.71
CA GLU A 101 16.94 -17.82 5.15
C GLU A 101 16.19 -16.72 5.93
N TYR A 102 16.50 -15.46 5.68
CA TYR A 102 16.05 -14.32 6.50
C TYR A 102 14.74 -13.67 6.03
N LYS A 103 14.07 -14.21 5.01
CA LYS A 103 12.77 -13.67 4.54
C LYS A 103 11.68 -13.60 5.63
N LYS A 104 11.74 -14.45 6.65
CA LYS A 104 10.79 -14.40 7.78
C LYS A 104 11.07 -13.25 8.76
N THR A 105 12.34 -12.87 8.90
CA THR A 105 12.79 -11.83 9.83
C THR A 105 12.99 -10.46 9.15
N LYS A 106 12.67 -10.35 7.86
CA LYS A 106 12.85 -9.16 7.00
C LYS A 106 14.34 -8.95 6.67
N ALA A 107 14.77 -9.44 5.52
CA ALA A 107 16.12 -9.25 5.03
C ALA A 107 16.25 -7.88 4.36
N GLU A 108 17.17 -7.03 4.83
CA GLU A 108 17.45 -5.74 4.20
C GLU A 108 18.16 -5.95 2.86
N ILE A 109 17.82 -5.11 1.87
CA ILE A 109 18.47 -5.08 0.57
C ILE A 109 19.40 -3.87 0.53
N SER A 110 20.70 -4.13 0.60
CA SER A 110 21.73 -3.09 0.64
C SER A 110 22.24 -2.78 -0.76
N LEU A 111 21.47 -1.98 -1.50
CA LEU A 111 21.84 -1.43 -2.82
C LEU A 111 21.89 0.11 -2.76
N ASP A 112 22.40 0.72 -3.83
CA ASP A 112 22.24 2.16 -4.02
C ASP A 112 20.75 2.52 -3.99
N LYS A 113 20.41 3.49 -3.13
CA LYS A 113 19.03 3.98 -2.96
C LYS A 113 18.48 4.58 -4.25
N GLN A 114 19.33 5.04 -5.16
CA GLN A 114 18.87 5.55 -6.45
C GLN A 114 18.10 4.49 -7.24
N ILE A 115 18.50 3.22 -7.16
CA ILE A 115 17.78 2.09 -7.77
C ILE A 115 16.36 2.01 -7.19
N PHE A 116 16.21 2.15 -5.87
CA PHE A 116 14.92 2.10 -5.20
C PHE A 116 14.04 3.31 -5.54
N TYR A 117 14.60 4.53 -5.58
CA TYR A 117 13.86 5.71 -5.99
C TYR A 117 13.35 5.57 -7.43
N ASN A 118 14.22 5.18 -8.35
CA ASN A 118 13.86 5.02 -9.75
C ASN A 118 12.81 3.93 -9.96
N TRP A 119 12.90 2.81 -9.21
CA TRP A 119 11.86 1.79 -9.23
C TRP A 119 10.50 2.35 -8.80
N ILE A 120 10.46 3.11 -7.69
CA ILE A 120 9.23 3.70 -7.16
C ILE A 120 8.66 4.74 -8.13
N ILE A 121 9.51 5.61 -8.68
CA ILE A 121 9.12 6.62 -9.67
C ILE A 121 8.50 5.93 -10.89
N ASN A 122 9.21 4.96 -11.48
CA ASN A 122 8.71 4.20 -12.63
C ASN A 122 7.38 3.48 -12.32
N TYR A 123 7.25 2.89 -11.13
CA TYR A 123 6.01 2.23 -10.70
C TYR A 123 4.83 3.20 -10.64
N TYR A 124 5.04 4.42 -10.16
CA TYR A 124 4.00 5.44 -10.05
C TYR A 124 3.69 6.16 -11.36
N GLU A 125 4.68 6.42 -12.19
CA GLU A 125 4.50 6.98 -13.53
C GLU A 125 3.68 6.03 -14.42
N ASN A 126 3.91 4.71 -14.31
CA ASN A 126 3.09 3.71 -14.99
C ASN A 126 1.61 3.71 -14.54
N LYS A 127 1.30 4.33 -13.39
CA LYS A 127 -0.06 4.57 -12.90
C LYS A 127 -0.57 5.98 -13.20
N ASN A 128 0.18 6.76 -13.99
CA ASN A 128 -0.10 8.16 -14.29
C ASN A 128 -0.18 9.04 -13.03
N VAL A 129 0.63 8.73 -12.01
CA VAL A 129 0.85 9.62 -10.86
C VAL A 129 1.86 10.68 -11.26
N LYS A 130 1.49 11.96 -11.07
CA LYS A 130 2.40 13.08 -11.32
C LYS A 130 2.95 13.71 -10.04
N PHE A 131 2.18 13.65 -8.95
CA PHE A 131 2.53 14.31 -7.70
C PHE A 131 2.35 13.37 -6.50
N ILE A 132 3.10 13.67 -5.44
CA ILE A 132 2.89 13.12 -4.11
C ILE A 132 2.43 14.25 -3.19
N ILE A 133 1.48 13.96 -2.31
CA ILE A 133 1.10 14.83 -1.19
C ILE A 133 1.41 14.13 0.14
N THR A 134 2.01 14.86 1.08
CA THR A 134 2.35 14.38 2.43
C THR A 134 2.24 15.51 3.45
N LEU A 135 2.40 15.19 4.74
CA LEU A 135 2.35 16.15 5.84
C LEU A 135 3.76 16.40 6.38
N TYR A 136 4.23 17.65 6.29
CA TYR A 136 5.49 18.11 6.85
C TYR A 136 5.21 19.23 7.85
N GLU A 137 5.66 19.09 9.10
CA GLU A 137 5.44 20.08 10.17
C GLU A 137 3.99 20.56 10.29
N SER A 138 3.04 19.63 10.23
CA SER A 138 1.59 19.89 10.27
C SER A 138 1.03 20.66 9.06
N LYS A 139 1.80 20.83 7.99
CA LYS A 139 1.36 21.42 6.72
C LYS A 139 1.41 20.39 5.61
N TYR A 140 0.41 20.39 4.74
CA TYR A 140 0.48 19.57 3.54
C TYR A 140 1.47 20.19 2.56
N ILE A 141 2.34 19.34 2.03
CA ILE A 141 3.27 19.69 0.95
C ILE A 141 2.99 18.78 -0.24
N ILE A 142 3.13 19.33 -1.45
CA ILE A 142 2.89 18.64 -2.71
C ILE A 142 4.13 18.83 -3.57
N PHE A 143 4.59 17.76 -4.21
CA PHE A 143 5.77 17.80 -5.05
C PHE A 143 5.69 16.74 -6.16
N PRO A 144 6.40 16.94 -7.28
CA PRO A 144 6.33 16.02 -8.39
C PRO A 144 7.02 14.69 -8.08
N ILE A 145 6.50 13.58 -8.62
CA ILE A 145 6.98 12.22 -8.33
C ILE A 145 8.47 12.04 -8.62
N TYR A 146 8.99 12.66 -9.68
CA TYR A 146 10.40 12.57 -10.07
C TYR A 146 11.37 13.19 -9.05
N LYS A 147 10.88 14.00 -8.09
CA LYS A 147 11.67 14.56 -6.98
C LYS A 147 11.62 13.73 -5.70
N LEU A 148 11.09 12.49 -5.73
CA LEU A 148 10.92 11.65 -4.54
C LEU A 148 12.16 11.59 -3.62
N SER A 149 13.35 11.49 -4.20
CA SER A 149 14.63 11.40 -3.48
C SER A 149 15.00 12.65 -2.69
N SER A 150 14.42 13.81 -3.01
CA SER A 150 14.61 15.07 -2.28
C SER A 150 13.73 15.18 -1.02
N TYR A 151 12.68 14.35 -0.91
CA TYR A 151 11.68 14.44 0.15
C TYR A 151 11.73 13.28 1.13
N PHE A 152 11.97 12.07 0.63
CA PHE A 152 11.93 10.85 1.42
C PHE A 152 13.27 10.12 1.36
N ASN A 153 13.67 9.54 2.49
CA ASN A 153 14.61 8.44 2.53
C ASN A 153 13.89 7.14 2.17
N VAL A 154 14.53 6.27 1.40
CA VAL A 154 13.99 4.98 0.97
C VAL A 154 14.77 3.81 1.56
N PHE A 155 14.04 2.74 1.90
CA PHE A 155 14.57 1.46 2.36
C PHE A 155 13.85 0.33 1.64
N ALA A 156 14.57 -0.74 1.32
CA ALA A 156 14.00 -1.94 0.72
C ALA A 156 14.30 -3.16 1.59
N ILE A 157 13.29 -4.01 1.77
CA ILE A 157 13.44 -5.30 2.43
C ILE A 157 12.82 -6.39 1.57
N TYR A 158 13.38 -7.59 1.64
CA TYR A 158 12.74 -8.82 1.21
C TYR A 158 12.10 -9.50 2.41
N ARG A 159 10.80 -9.77 2.33
CA ARG A 159 10.08 -10.44 3.42
C ARG A 159 8.96 -11.34 2.93
N GLU A 160 8.68 -12.38 3.72
CA GLU A 160 7.44 -13.14 3.64
C GLU A 160 6.29 -12.30 4.21
N LYS A 161 5.20 -12.19 3.44
CA LYS A 161 3.97 -11.48 3.82
C LYS A 161 2.78 -12.37 3.52
N GLN A 162 1.94 -12.57 4.54
CA GLN A 162 0.64 -13.21 4.34
C GLN A 162 -0.22 -12.31 3.44
N SER A 163 -0.88 -12.91 2.45
CA SER A 163 -1.82 -12.20 1.58
C SER A 163 -2.99 -11.62 2.38
N GLY A 164 -3.66 -10.62 1.82
CA GLY A 164 -4.76 -9.92 2.46
C GLY A 164 -5.94 -10.82 2.84
N SER A 165 -6.84 -10.29 3.67
CA SER A 165 -8.11 -10.95 4.01
C SER A 165 -9.21 -10.52 3.04
N ARG A 166 -10.19 -11.39 2.84
CA ARG A 166 -11.42 -11.10 2.10
C ARG A 166 -12.62 -11.13 3.03
N ARG A 167 -13.73 -10.54 2.60
CA ARG A 167 -15.00 -10.72 3.32
C ARG A 167 -15.39 -12.20 3.30
N LEU A 168 -16.05 -12.67 4.35
CA LEU A 168 -16.65 -13.99 4.37
C LEU A 168 -17.55 -14.18 3.14
N SER A 169 -17.37 -15.28 2.44
CA SER A 169 -18.21 -15.68 1.32
C SER A 169 -19.17 -16.77 1.77
N ILE A 170 -20.35 -16.85 1.16
CA ILE A 170 -21.37 -17.88 1.41
C ILE A 170 -20.77 -19.30 1.41
N LYS A 171 -19.84 -19.59 0.48
CA LYS A 171 -19.15 -20.90 0.38
C LYS A 171 -18.40 -21.33 1.65
N ASN A 172 -17.98 -20.38 2.48
CA ASN A 172 -17.21 -20.64 3.70
C ASN A 172 -18.04 -20.43 4.98
N LEU A 173 -19.36 -20.19 4.83
CA LEU A 173 -20.23 -19.88 5.96
C LEU A 173 -20.35 -21.08 6.92
N ASP A 174 -20.48 -22.29 6.40
CA ASP A 174 -20.63 -23.49 7.23
C ASP A 174 -19.34 -23.81 7.99
N ASP A 175 -18.19 -23.64 7.36
CA ASP A 175 -16.88 -23.77 8.01
C ASP A 175 -16.68 -22.71 9.11
N PHE A 176 -17.14 -21.47 8.87
CA PHE A 176 -17.13 -20.42 9.88
C PHE A 176 -18.08 -20.73 11.06
N LYS A 177 -19.28 -21.26 10.79
CA LYS A 177 -20.23 -21.70 11.84
C LYS A 177 -19.62 -22.79 12.73
N LYS A 178 -18.91 -23.75 12.12
CA LYS A 178 -18.18 -24.78 12.87
C LYS A 178 -17.12 -24.15 13.78
N ALA A 179 -16.34 -23.19 13.27
CA ALA A 179 -15.36 -22.47 14.07
C ALA A 179 -16.01 -21.71 15.24
N LEU A 180 -17.17 -21.05 15.04
CA LEU A 180 -17.90 -20.37 16.11
C LEU A 180 -18.37 -21.35 17.21
N GLN A 181 -18.89 -22.52 16.81
CA GLN A 181 -19.33 -23.57 17.74
C GLN A 181 -18.17 -24.14 18.57
N GLU A 182 -17.05 -24.46 17.91
CA GLU A 182 -15.84 -24.96 18.58
C GLU A 182 -15.27 -23.96 19.59
N ASN A 183 -15.42 -22.66 19.30
CA ASN A 183 -15.00 -21.57 20.19
C ASN A 183 -16.11 -21.14 21.18
N GLN A 184 -17.25 -21.83 21.21
CA GLN A 184 -18.39 -21.56 22.10
C GLN A 184 -18.88 -20.10 22.06
N ILE A 185 -18.80 -19.49 20.88
CA ILE A 185 -19.23 -18.10 20.68
C ILE A 185 -20.75 -18.08 20.56
N LYS A 186 -21.40 -17.22 21.34
CA LYS A 186 -22.84 -16.96 21.24
C LYS A 186 -23.06 -15.85 20.22
N TYR A 187 -23.90 -16.08 19.23
CA TYR A 187 -24.10 -15.13 18.15
C TYR A 187 -25.50 -15.21 17.55
N THR A 188 -25.89 -14.16 16.84
CA THR A 188 -27.00 -14.14 15.88
C THR A 188 -26.46 -13.72 14.52
N PHE A 189 -26.86 -14.43 13.46
CA PHE A 189 -26.49 -14.06 12.09
C PHE A 189 -27.36 -12.92 11.57
N GLU A 190 -26.72 -11.97 10.89
CA GLU A 190 -27.35 -11.00 10.01
C GLU A 190 -26.67 -11.11 8.64
N ASP A 191 -27.25 -11.93 7.76
CA ASP A 191 -26.65 -12.35 6.49
C ASP A 191 -25.29 -13.07 6.68
N VAL A 192 -24.17 -12.45 6.29
CA VAL A 192 -22.81 -12.98 6.47
C VAL A 192 -22.06 -12.38 7.66
N ASP A 193 -22.67 -11.40 8.33
CA ASP A 193 -22.14 -10.74 9.52
C ASP A 193 -22.80 -11.34 10.78
N ILE A 194 -22.24 -11.08 11.96
CA ILE A 194 -22.83 -11.55 13.23
C ILE A 194 -22.97 -10.44 14.26
N ARG A 195 -23.95 -10.58 15.14
CA ARG A 195 -24.02 -9.85 16.43
C ARG A 195 -23.70 -10.82 17.56
N SER A 196 -23.06 -10.28 18.60
CA SER A 196 -22.79 -10.99 19.84
C SER A 196 -22.77 -9.99 20.98
N GLU A 197 -23.24 -10.41 22.16
CA GLU A 197 -23.05 -9.67 23.41
C GLU A 197 -21.61 -9.81 23.93
N GLN A 198 -20.85 -10.77 23.40
CA GLN A 198 -19.44 -10.94 23.71
C GLN A 198 -18.61 -9.89 22.97
N ASP A 199 -17.54 -9.41 23.61
CA ASP A 199 -16.51 -8.64 22.92
C ASP A 199 -15.63 -9.61 22.11
N LEU A 200 -15.75 -9.52 20.80
CA LEU A 200 -15.06 -10.36 19.83
C LEU A 200 -14.16 -9.50 18.91
N ASP A 201 -13.96 -8.21 19.20
CA ASP A 201 -13.23 -7.34 18.28
C ASP A 201 -11.76 -7.77 18.17
N ASN A 202 -11.31 -7.94 16.93
CA ASN A 202 -10.00 -8.47 16.55
C ASN A 202 -9.74 -9.92 16.97
N LEU A 203 -10.77 -10.67 17.40
CA LEU A 203 -10.63 -12.10 17.67
C LEU A 203 -10.35 -12.86 16.37
N VAL A 204 -9.36 -13.76 16.41
CA VAL A 204 -9.08 -14.69 15.32
C VAL A 204 -9.50 -16.10 15.75
N ILE A 205 -10.54 -16.62 15.13
CA ILE A 205 -10.95 -18.01 15.29
C ILE A 205 -10.47 -18.86 14.11
N ARG A 206 -10.38 -20.17 14.33
CA ARG A 206 -9.87 -21.12 13.33
C ARG A 206 -10.83 -22.27 13.18
N SER A 207 -10.97 -22.73 11.95
CA SER A 207 -11.40 -24.10 11.66
C SER A 207 -10.17 -24.93 11.28
N GLU A 208 -10.39 -26.19 10.89
CA GLU A 208 -9.34 -27.09 10.41
C GLU A 208 -8.48 -26.47 9.29
N ASN A 209 -9.12 -25.78 8.34
CA ASN A 209 -8.44 -25.28 7.14
C ASN A 209 -8.40 -23.76 7.02
N ASN A 210 -9.20 -23.03 7.79
CA ASN A 210 -9.37 -21.59 7.62
C ASN A 210 -9.20 -20.81 8.92
N ARG A 211 -8.96 -19.51 8.76
CA ARG A 211 -8.88 -18.56 9.86
C ARG A 211 -9.77 -17.37 9.56
N TYR A 212 -10.50 -16.94 10.58
CA TYR A 212 -11.49 -15.86 10.48
C TYR A 212 -11.17 -14.81 11.53
N LEU A 213 -11.16 -13.55 11.12
CA LEU A 213 -10.98 -12.39 11.99
C LEU A 213 -12.32 -11.67 12.11
N LEU A 214 -12.76 -11.44 13.34
CA LEU A 214 -13.96 -10.71 13.69
C LEU A 214 -13.61 -9.24 13.92
N LYS A 215 -14.32 -8.32 13.29
CA LYS A 215 -14.07 -6.87 13.34
C LYS A 215 -15.35 -6.13 13.70
N TRP A 216 -15.40 -5.48 14.85
CA TRP A 216 -16.55 -4.65 15.21
C TRP A 216 -16.67 -3.45 14.27
N LYS A 217 -17.87 -3.23 13.74
CA LYS A 217 -18.18 -2.14 12.83
C LYS A 217 -19.65 -1.75 12.91
N ASP A 218 -19.88 -0.49 13.27
CA ASP A 218 -21.16 0.24 13.27
C ASP A 218 -22.30 -0.34 14.15
N ASP A 219 -22.31 -1.63 14.48
CA ASP A 219 -23.19 -2.35 15.43
C ASP A 219 -23.08 -3.89 15.33
N ARG A 220 -22.17 -4.41 14.49
CA ARG A 220 -22.02 -5.83 14.18
C ARG A 220 -20.56 -6.18 13.92
N TYR A 221 -20.26 -7.47 13.82
CA TYR A 221 -18.94 -7.96 13.44
C TYR A 221 -18.87 -8.27 11.94
N ASP A 222 -18.02 -7.53 11.21
CA ASP A 222 -17.60 -7.89 9.83
C ASP A 222 -16.62 -9.06 9.92
N ILE A 223 -16.91 -10.12 9.16
CA ILE A 223 -16.13 -11.35 9.19
C ILE A 223 -15.13 -11.36 8.03
N ARG A 224 -13.84 -11.44 8.39
CA ARG A 224 -12.74 -11.48 7.44
C ARG A 224 -12.13 -12.87 7.36
N HIS A 225 -12.24 -13.51 6.21
CA HIS A 225 -11.51 -14.75 5.91
C HIS A 225 -10.04 -14.41 5.61
N LEU A 226 -9.14 -14.86 6.48
CA LEU A 226 -7.71 -14.63 6.35
C LEU A 226 -7.09 -15.62 5.34
N SER A 227 -6.28 -15.11 4.41
CA SER A 227 -5.57 -15.97 3.46
C SER A 227 -4.52 -16.84 4.15
N ASN A 228 -4.37 -18.09 3.71
CA ASN A 228 -3.26 -18.94 4.13
C ASN A 228 -2.01 -18.78 3.24
N ILE A 229 -2.13 -18.06 2.12
CA ILE A 229 -1.05 -17.85 1.17
C ILE A 229 -0.06 -16.85 1.73
N ARG A 230 1.20 -17.27 1.82
CA ARG A 230 2.33 -16.43 2.18
C ARG A 230 3.26 -16.32 0.98
N ASN A 231 3.41 -15.09 0.50
CA ASN A 231 4.32 -14.79 -0.61
C ASN A 231 5.45 -13.93 -0.09
N SER A 232 6.63 -14.11 -0.66
CA SER A 232 7.74 -13.23 -0.38
C SER A 232 7.76 -12.07 -1.37
N ASN A 233 7.96 -10.87 -0.87
CA ASN A 233 8.05 -9.67 -1.71
C ASN A 233 9.25 -8.83 -1.32
N VAL A 234 9.79 -8.17 -2.33
CA VAL A 234 10.53 -6.93 -2.14
C VAL A 234 9.52 -5.83 -1.90
N ILE A 235 9.70 -5.08 -0.82
CA ILE A 235 8.82 -3.97 -0.45
C ILE A 235 9.64 -2.76 -0.03
N PHE A 236 9.18 -1.59 -0.47
CA PHE A 236 9.84 -0.33 -0.19
C PHE A 236 9.13 0.41 0.93
N SER A 237 9.91 1.05 1.78
CA SER A 237 9.44 1.94 2.83
C SER A 237 10.05 3.32 2.65
N LEU A 238 9.23 4.35 2.81
CA LEU A 238 9.62 5.74 2.74
C LEU A 238 9.57 6.36 4.14
N LYS A 239 10.54 7.24 4.41
CA LYS A 239 10.59 8.07 5.61
C LYS A 239 10.91 9.50 5.23
N LEU A 240 9.99 10.42 5.47
CA LEU A 240 10.14 11.83 5.16
C LEU A 240 11.37 12.39 5.88
N PHE A 241 12.16 13.21 5.19
CA PHE A 241 13.28 13.88 5.84
C PHE A 241 12.81 14.82 6.95
N LYS A 242 13.63 14.95 7.99
CA LYS A 242 13.31 15.81 9.14
C LYS A 242 13.39 17.30 8.81
N LYS A 243 14.18 17.66 7.80
CA LYS A 243 14.38 19.02 7.34
C LYS A 243 14.34 19.03 5.81
N LEU A 244 13.46 19.85 5.26
CA LEU A 244 13.33 20.05 3.82
C LEU A 244 13.75 21.49 3.47
N ASP A 245 14.19 21.69 2.23
CA ASP A 245 14.55 23.01 1.71
C ASP A 245 13.28 23.82 1.43
N GLU A 246 13.12 24.96 2.10
CA GLU A 246 11.92 25.80 1.97
C GLU A 246 11.73 26.40 0.56
N ASN A 247 12.82 26.69 -0.16
CA ASN A 247 12.73 27.21 -1.53
C ASN A 247 12.24 26.11 -2.46
N MET A 248 12.75 24.88 -2.31
CA MET A 248 12.24 23.72 -3.03
C MET A 248 10.74 23.51 -2.77
N LEU A 249 10.30 23.60 -1.51
CA LEU A 249 8.87 23.48 -1.18
C LEU A 249 8.01 24.54 -1.90
N LYS A 250 8.47 25.79 -1.95
CA LYS A 250 7.76 26.88 -2.64
C LYS A 250 7.73 26.68 -4.15
N GLU A 251 8.85 26.29 -4.74
CA GLU A 251 8.97 26.03 -6.18
C GLU A 251 8.06 24.88 -6.61
N ASP A 252 8.02 23.78 -5.85
CA ASP A 252 7.22 22.61 -6.18
C ASP A 252 5.72 22.84 -5.94
N SER A 253 5.36 23.64 -4.93
CA SER A 253 3.98 24.11 -4.78
C SER A 253 3.53 24.96 -5.98
N LYS A 254 4.39 25.88 -6.44
CA LYS A 254 4.10 26.68 -7.63
C LYS A 254 4.01 25.82 -8.89
N HIS A 255 4.90 24.83 -9.04
CA HIS A 255 4.86 23.90 -10.17
C HIS A 255 3.55 23.11 -10.21
N PHE A 256 3.06 22.66 -9.05
CA PHE A 256 1.76 22.03 -8.94
C PHE A 256 0.64 22.97 -9.38
N GLU A 257 0.58 24.20 -8.85
CA GLU A 257 -0.41 25.21 -9.26
C GLU A 257 -0.37 25.51 -10.76
N ASP A 258 0.83 25.70 -11.32
CA ASP A 258 1.02 25.96 -12.74
C ASP A 258 0.54 24.78 -13.58
N THR A 259 0.68 23.54 -13.08
CA THR A 259 0.16 22.34 -13.74
C THR A 259 -1.38 22.31 -13.73
N LEU A 260 -2.02 22.83 -12.68
CA LEU A 260 -3.47 22.99 -12.66
C LEU A 260 -3.96 24.14 -13.58
N LYS A 261 -3.16 25.20 -13.75
CA LYS A 261 -3.51 26.41 -14.52
C LYS A 261 -3.21 26.33 -16.01
N LYS A 262 -2.08 25.71 -16.41
CA LYS A 262 -1.59 25.66 -17.80
C LYS A 262 -2.52 24.93 -18.77
N ILE A 263 -3.67 24.48 -18.28
CA ILE A 263 -4.48 23.49 -18.93
C ILE A 263 -5.98 23.75 -18.72
N ALA A 264 -6.33 24.96 -18.27
CA ALA A 264 -7.67 25.54 -18.39
C ALA A 264 -7.78 26.39 -19.66
#